data_AF-A0A8H8Z0I5-F1
#
_entry.id   AF-A0A8H8Z0I5-F1
#
_cell.length_a   1.000
_cell.length_b   1.000
_cell.length_c   1.000
_cell.angle_alpha   90.00
_cell.angle_beta   90.00
_cell.angle_gamma   90.00
#
_symmetry.space_group_name_H-M   'P 1'
#
loop_
_entity.id
_entity.type
_entity.pdbx_description
1 polymer ?
#
loop_
_entity_poly.entity_id
_entity_poly.type
_entity_poly.pdbx_seq_one_letter_code
_entity_poly.pdbx_strand_id
1 'polypeptide(L)'
;MCRLLGVSRSAYYDYEQRRCDCPDDLHHRQLLDAVQNIAKSCDYTYGSRRMKRALNALGYRVSRWKARRLMQEAGIQVKHRKKYKVTTDSNHPLPVFENQLNRQFQTT
;
A
#
# COMPACT_ATOMS: atom_id res chain seq x y z
N MET A 1 23.93 -33.67 -16.67
CA MET A 1 22.78 -33.71 -15.74
C MET A 1 21.45 -33.94 -16.48
N CYS A 2 20.77 -32.93 -17.03
CA CYS A 2 19.39 -33.08 -17.54
C CYS A 2 19.20 -34.12 -18.67
N ARG A 3 20.08 -34.14 -19.70
CA ARG A 3 20.04 -35.17 -20.76
C ARG A 3 20.29 -36.59 -20.25
N LEU A 4 21.07 -36.72 -19.18
CA LEU A 4 21.47 -38.00 -18.58
C LEU A 4 20.34 -38.57 -17.71
N LEU A 5 19.49 -37.69 -17.16
CA LEU A 5 18.34 -38.03 -16.32
C LEU A 5 17.00 -38.03 -17.10
N GLY A 6 17.02 -37.79 -18.41
CA GLY A 6 15.80 -37.75 -19.25
C GLY A 6 14.87 -36.56 -18.97
N VAL A 7 15.33 -35.51 -18.27
CA VAL A 7 14.52 -34.35 -17.90
C VAL A 7 14.78 -33.19 -18.87
N SER A 8 13.74 -32.44 -19.23
CA SER A 8 13.92 -31.21 -20.01
C SER A 8 14.71 -30.16 -19.20
N ARG A 9 15.53 -29.37 -19.89
CA ARG A 9 16.28 -28.27 -19.24
C ARG A 9 15.34 -27.25 -18.60
N SER A 10 14.20 -26.97 -19.22
CA SER A 10 13.19 -26.05 -18.67
C SER A 10 12.60 -26.58 -17.37
N ALA A 11 12.21 -27.85 -17.31
CA ALA A 11 11.65 -28.44 -16.10
C ALA A 11 12.64 -28.46 -14.93
N TYR A 12 13.94 -28.65 -15.21
CA TYR A 12 14.98 -28.60 -14.20
C TYR A 12 15.12 -27.20 -13.59
N TYR A 13 15.24 -26.17 -14.43
CA TYR A 13 15.35 -24.79 -13.94
C TYR A 13 14.05 -24.28 -13.31
N ASP A 14 12.88 -24.69 -13.81
CA ASP A 14 11.59 -24.39 -13.16
C ASP A 14 11.52 -25.00 -11.76
N TYR A 15 11.99 -26.24 -11.58
CA TYR A 15 12.05 -26.90 -10.28
C TYR A 15 13.03 -26.20 -9.34
N GLU A 16 14.23 -25.89 -9.82
CA GLU A 16 15.25 -25.18 -9.04
C GLU A 16 14.76 -23.79 -8.63
N GLN A 17 14.10 -23.08 -9.54
CA GLN A 17 13.54 -21.75 -9.27
C GLN A 17 12.42 -21.83 -8.23
N ARG A 18 11.50 -22.80 -8.32
CA ARG A 18 10.48 -23.03 -7.28
C ARG A 18 11.09 -23.35 -5.91
N ARG A 19 12.19 -24.10 -5.89
CA ARG A 19 12.90 -24.48 -4.67
C ARG A 19 13.65 -23.30 -4.04
N CYS A 20 14.21 -22.41 -4.86
CA CYS A 20 14.84 -21.16 -4.42
C CYS A 20 13.82 -20.07 -4.03
N ASP A 21 12.64 -20.10 -4.66
CA ASP A 21 11.51 -19.23 -4.33
C ASP A 21 10.79 -19.65 -3.04
N CYS A 22 11.24 -20.70 -2.34
CA CYS A 22 10.90 -20.97 -0.94
C CYS A 22 11.81 -20.12 -0.06
N PRO A 23 11.41 -18.88 0.32
CA PRO A 23 12.21 -18.10 1.22
C PRO A 23 12.09 -18.75 2.59
N ASP A 24 13.14 -18.72 3.38
CA ASP A 24 13.09 -19.11 4.79
C ASP A 24 11.88 -18.41 5.46
N ASP A 25 10.84 -19.18 5.75
CA ASP A 25 9.46 -18.72 5.99
C ASP A 25 9.41 -17.69 7.11
N LEU A 26 10.35 -17.79 8.05
CA LEU A 26 10.48 -16.93 9.22
C LEU A 26 10.81 -15.48 8.85
N HIS A 27 11.81 -15.26 7.99
CA HIS A 27 12.22 -13.90 7.60
C HIS A 27 11.14 -13.19 6.76
N HIS A 28 10.45 -13.95 5.91
CA HIS A 28 9.35 -13.42 5.12
C HIS A 28 8.15 -13.04 6.02
N ARG A 29 7.79 -13.89 6.98
CA ARG A 29 6.75 -13.59 7.97
C ARG A 29 7.09 -12.37 8.82
N GLN A 30 8.33 -12.26 9.29
CA GLN A 30 8.79 -11.06 10.02
C GLN A 30 8.63 -9.78 9.19
N LEU A 31 8.93 -9.83 7.90
CA LEU A 31 8.73 -8.70 7.00
C LEU A 31 7.25 -8.37 6.84
N LEU A 32 6.37 -9.37 6.71
CA LEU A 32 4.93 -9.15 6.63
C LEU A 32 4.39 -8.50 7.91
N ASP A 33 4.80 -8.99 9.08
CA ASP A 33 4.43 -8.42 10.38
C ASP A 33 4.90 -6.98 10.52
N ALA A 34 6.16 -6.69 10.14
CA ALA A 34 6.69 -5.33 10.15
C ALA A 34 5.87 -4.40 9.25
N VAL A 35 5.50 -4.85 8.04
CA VAL A 35 4.67 -4.07 7.11
C VAL A 35 3.28 -3.80 7.70
N GLN A 36 2.65 -4.80 8.34
CA GLN A 36 1.35 -4.64 8.99
C GLN A 36 1.42 -3.65 10.17
N ASN A 37 2.46 -3.75 11.00
CA ASN A 37 2.66 -2.86 12.14
C ASN A 37 2.88 -1.41 11.69
N ILE A 38 3.70 -1.19 10.67
CA ILE A 38 3.90 0.15 10.08
C ILE A 38 2.57 0.67 9.51
N ALA A 39 1.83 -0.16 8.77
CA ALA A 39 0.56 0.26 8.18
C ALA A 39 -0.47 0.68 9.24
N LYS A 40 -0.59 -0.08 10.33
CA LYS A 40 -1.45 0.25 11.48
C LYS A 40 -1.00 1.54 12.16
N SER A 41 0.30 1.73 12.40
CA SER A 41 0.83 2.94 13.05
C SER A 41 0.61 4.22 12.24
N CYS A 42 0.44 4.10 10.92
CA CYS A 42 0.32 5.21 9.98
C CYS A 42 -1.08 5.37 9.39
N ASP A 43 -2.09 4.71 9.98
CA ASP A 43 -3.48 4.67 9.49
C ASP A 43 -3.60 4.38 7.99
N TYR A 44 -2.79 3.44 7.50
CA TYR A 44 -2.77 3.00 6.10
C TYR A 44 -2.42 4.11 5.09
N THR A 45 -1.80 5.21 5.53
CA THR A 45 -1.44 6.35 4.67
C THR A 45 -0.21 6.06 3.80
N TYR A 46 0.63 5.09 4.20
CA TYR A 46 1.93 4.85 3.57
C TYR A 46 1.82 3.93 2.35
N GLY A 47 2.19 4.46 1.18
CA GLY A 47 2.40 3.67 -0.03
C GLY A 47 3.80 3.04 -0.12
N SER A 48 4.04 2.26 -1.17
CA SER A 48 5.27 1.49 -1.40
C SER A 48 6.58 2.30 -1.27
N ARG A 49 6.57 3.59 -1.65
CA ARG A 49 7.73 4.49 -1.49
C ARG A 49 8.06 4.77 -0.02
N ARG A 50 7.04 5.10 0.78
CA ARG A 50 7.19 5.40 2.21
C ARG A 50 7.43 4.14 3.00
N MET A 51 6.75 3.05 2.65
CA MET A 51 6.96 1.73 3.22
C MET A 51 8.40 1.26 3.06
N LYS A 52 8.99 1.39 1.86
CA LYS A 52 10.42 1.10 1.64
C LYS A 52 11.32 1.88 2.60
N ARG A 53 11.08 3.19 2.78
CA ARG A 53 11.90 4.03 3.66
C ARG A 53 11.77 3.59 5.13
N ALA A 54 10.55 3.29 5.58
CA ALA A 54 10.29 2.81 6.93
C ALA A 54 10.97 1.46 7.20
N LEU A 55 10.82 0.50 6.28
CA LEU A 55 11.48 -0.80 6.40
C LEU A 55 13.01 -0.69 6.40
N ASN A 56 13.57 0.16 5.52
CA ASN A 56 15.01 0.43 5.52
C ASN A 56 15.50 1.09 6.81
N ALA A 57 14.69 1.97 7.43
CA ALA A 57 15.01 2.59 8.71
C ALA A 57 15.01 1.58 9.86
N LEU A 58 14.17 0.55 9.78
CA LEU A 58 14.15 -0.60 10.69
C LEU A 58 15.28 -1.61 10.42
N GLY A 59 16.15 -1.36 9.43
CA GLY A 59 17.27 -2.24 9.08
C GLY A 59 16.99 -3.27 7.99
N TYR A 60 15.74 -3.39 7.53
CA TYR A 60 15.40 -4.27 6.42
C TYR A 60 15.76 -3.61 5.09
N ARG A 61 16.83 -4.06 4.43
CA ARG A 61 17.20 -3.57 3.09
C ARG A 61 16.22 -4.11 2.04
N VAL A 62 15.22 -3.31 1.67
CA VAL A 62 14.20 -3.68 0.69
C VAL A 62 14.16 -2.71 -0.50
N SER A 63 13.90 -3.29 -1.68
CA SER A 63 13.62 -2.52 -2.89
C SER A 63 12.17 -2.03 -2.90
N ARG A 64 11.85 -1.03 -3.73
CA ARG A 64 10.48 -0.53 -3.88
C ARG A 64 9.53 -1.63 -4.37
N TRP A 65 10.00 -2.48 -5.28
CA TRP A 65 9.23 -3.61 -5.82
C TRP A 65 8.93 -4.65 -4.76
N LYS A 66 9.93 -5.01 -3.94
CA LYS A 66 9.72 -5.95 -2.82
C LYS A 66 8.77 -5.39 -1.77
N ALA A 67 8.90 -4.11 -1.41
CA ALA A 67 7.93 -3.45 -0.52
C ALA A 67 6.50 -3.44 -1.10
N ARG A 68 6.33 -3.24 -2.42
CA ARG A 68 5.03 -3.33 -3.08
C ARG A 68 4.46 -4.75 -3.01
N ARG A 69 5.27 -5.77 -3.28
CA ARG A 69 4.83 -7.17 -3.22
C ARG A 69 4.39 -7.54 -1.80
N LEU A 70 5.19 -7.19 -0.78
CA LEU A 70 4.85 -7.40 0.62
C LEU A 70 3.55 -6.69 1.03
N MET A 71 3.32 -5.46 0.55
CA MET A 71 2.04 -4.77 0.78
C MET A 71 0.86 -5.48 0.13
N GLN A 72 1.03 -6.04 -1.07
CA GLN A 72 -0.02 -6.80 -1.76
C GLN A 72 -0.30 -8.13 -1.05
N GLU A 73 0.74 -8.85 -0.64
CA GLU A 73 0.64 -10.10 0.13
C GLU A 73 -0.04 -9.87 1.49
N ALA A 74 0.27 -8.76 2.16
CA ALA A 74 -0.37 -8.37 3.42
C ALA A 74 -1.78 -7.75 3.24
N GLY A 75 -2.28 -7.60 2.00
CA GLY A 75 -3.60 -7.02 1.74
C GLY A 75 -3.72 -5.51 2.06
N ILE A 76 -2.60 -4.80 2.12
CA ILE A 76 -2.55 -3.39 2.56
C ILE A 76 -2.72 -2.46 1.35
N GLN A 77 -3.77 -1.66 1.39
CA GLN A 77 -4.02 -0.60 0.42
C GLN A 77 -3.86 0.79 1.06
N VAL A 78 -3.44 1.76 0.26
CA VAL A 78 -3.22 3.13 0.74
C VAL A 78 -4.55 3.83 0.90
N LYS A 79 -4.80 4.36 2.11
CA LYS A 79 -5.95 5.23 2.36
C LYS A 79 -5.67 6.62 1.78
N HIS A 80 -6.53 7.05 0.87
CA HIS A 80 -6.49 8.40 0.30
C HIS A 80 -7.50 9.31 1.01
N ARG A 81 -7.09 10.52 1.38
CA ARG A 81 -8.02 11.53 1.92
C ARG A 81 -8.95 11.98 0.79
N LYS A 82 -10.26 11.91 1.04
CA LYS A 82 -11.27 12.49 0.13
C LYS A 82 -11.09 14.01 0.11
N LYS A 83 -11.00 14.60 -1.09
CA LYS A 83 -10.98 16.07 -1.24
C LYS A 83 -12.31 16.63 -0.75
N TYR A 84 -12.25 17.68 0.07
CA TYR A 84 -13.45 18.46 0.40
C TYR A 84 -13.91 19.19 -0.87
N LYS A 85 -15.20 19.12 -1.17
CA LYS A 85 -15.80 19.83 -2.30
C LYS A 85 -16.64 20.96 -1.74
N VAL A 86 -16.22 22.20 -1.99
CA VAL A 86 -17.04 23.38 -1.72
C VAL A 86 -18.16 23.37 -2.75
N THR A 87 -19.41 23.26 -2.28
CA THR A 87 -20.60 23.24 -3.15
C THR A 87 -21.16 24.64 -3.40
N THR A 88 -20.79 25.60 -2.56
CA THR A 88 -21.33 26.96 -2.57
C THR A 88 -20.20 27.93 -2.86
N ASP A 89 -20.24 28.55 -4.03
CA ASP A 89 -19.41 29.71 -4.34
C ASP A 89 -20.21 30.96 -4.02
N SER A 90 -19.97 31.56 -2.86
CA SER A 90 -20.64 32.81 -2.45
C SER A 90 -20.08 34.04 -3.17
N ASN A 91 -19.00 33.90 -3.95
CA ASN A 91 -18.32 35.01 -4.61
C ASN A 91 -18.47 34.90 -6.13
N HIS A 92 -19.73 34.84 -6.57
CA HIS A 92 -20.10 34.78 -7.99
C HIS A 92 -20.78 36.08 -8.46
N PRO A 93 -20.67 36.44 -9.75
CA PRO A 93 -21.37 37.61 -10.30
C PRO A 93 -22.87 37.39 -10.55
N LEU A 94 -23.39 36.17 -10.29
CA LEU A 94 -24.82 35.87 -10.45
C LEU A 94 -25.65 36.61 -9.38
N PRO A 95 -26.92 36.94 -9.68
CA PRO A 95 -27.80 37.60 -8.72
C PRO A 95 -27.95 36.75 -7.45
N VAL A 96 -27.56 37.32 -6.33
CA VAL A 96 -27.74 36.74 -5.00
C VAL A 96 -29.12 37.18 -4.50
N PHE A 97 -29.99 36.21 -4.18
CA PHE A 97 -31.29 36.48 -3.58
C PHE A 97 -31.15 36.59 -2.06
N GLU A 98 -31.91 37.50 -1.46
CA GLU A 98 -31.94 37.67 0.00
C GLU A 98 -32.50 36.43 0.69
N ASN A 99 -31.93 36.09 1.84
CA ASN A 99 -32.40 34.97 2.67
C ASN A 99 -33.72 35.34 3.37
N GLN A 100 -34.85 35.06 2.72
CA GLN A 100 -36.18 35.38 3.24
C GLN A 100 -36.56 34.63 4.53
N LEU A 101 -35.93 33.47 4.78
CA LEU A 101 -36.24 32.63 5.93
C LEU A 101 -35.50 33.06 7.20
N ASN A 102 -34.33 33.71 7.06
CA ASN A 102 -33.51 34.29 8.13
C ASN A 102 -33.42 33.45 9.42
N ARG A 103 -33.36 32.12 9.28
CA ARG A 103 -33.32 31.20 10.42
C ARG A 103 -31.96 31.24 11.09
N GLN A 104 -31.95 31.54 12.39
CA GLN A 104 -30.75 31.47 13.22
C GLN A 104 -30.58 30.04 13.75
N PHE A 105 -29.48 29.39 13.36
CA PHE A 105 -29.11 28.07 13.90
C PHE A 105 -28.09 28.27 15.03
N GLN A 106 -28.43 27.82 16.23
CA GLN A 106 -27.47 27.72 17.33
C GLN A 106 -26.66 26.43 17.16
N THR A 107 -25.34 26.53 17.24
CA THR A 107 -24.43 25.37 17.17
C THR A 107 -24.00 25.02 18.59
N THR A 108 -24.19 23.77 19.01
CA THR A 108 -23.66 23.19 20.26
C THR A 108 -22.27 22.60 20.04
#